data_AF-A0A285I3C2-F1
#
_entry.id   AF-A0A285I3C2-F1
#
_cell.length_a   1.000
_cell.length_b   1.000
_cell.length_c   1.000
_cell.angle_alpha   90.00
_cell.angle_beta   90.00
_cell.angle_gamma   90.00
#
_symmetry.space_group_name_H-M   'P 1'
#
loop_
_entity.id
_entity.type
_entity.pdbx_description
1 polymer ?
#
loop_
_entity_poly.entity_id
_entity_poly.type
_entity_poly.pdbx_seq_one_letter_code
_entity_poly.pdbx_strand_id
1 'polypeptide(L)' 'MTKLLVGASGSASVAGLPAYVNALRLDLDATVTVVMTRSARLFLPEQTVALHADRVVTAQGPSLPSPAEVAAATKEALG' A
#
# COMPACT_ATOMS: atom_id res chain seq x y z
N MET A 1 22.71 -10.97 -0.16
CA MET A 1 21.27 -11.05 0.19
C MET A 1 20.85 -10.09 1.30
N THR A 2 20.45 -8.89 0.87
CA THR A 2 19.95 -7.79 1.72
C THR A 2 18.44 -7.90 1.90
N LYS A 3 17.87 -7.46 3.03
CA LYS A 3 16.41 -7.41 3.24
C LYS A 3 15.93 -5.97 3.18
N LEU A 4 15.03 -5.66 2.25
CA LEU A 4 14.50 -4.31 2.04
C LEU A 4 13.00 -4.28 2.33
N LEU A 5 12.58 -3.20 3.01
CA LEU A 5 11.19 -2.88 3.27
C LEU A 5 10.82 -1.61 2.50
N VAL A 6 9.82 -1.70 1.64
CA VAL A 6 9.35 -0.57 0.82
C VAL A 6 7.92 -0.21 1.24
N GLY A 7 7.71 1.05 1.63
CA GLY A 7 6.38 1.57 1.93
C GLY A 7 5.74 2.21 0.70
N ALA A 8 4.52 1.80 0.35
CA ALA A 8 3.72 2.40 -0.72
C ALA A 8 2.49 3.13 -0.14
N SER A 9 2.36 4.41 -0.48
CA SER A 9 1.31 5.32 0.02
C SER A 9 0.32 5.73 -1.09
N GLY A 10 -0.68 6.55 -0.77
CA GLY A 10 -1.70 7.01 -1.73
C GLY A 10 -1.18 8.07 -2.71
N SER A 11 -0.25 7.70 -3.57
CA SER A 11 0.33 8.55 -4.61
C SER A 11 0.13 7.91 -5.98
N ALA A 12 -0.10 8.73 -7.00
CA ALA A 12 -0.13 8.28 -8.39
C ALA A 12 1.20 7.63 -8.83
N SER A 13 2.33 8.02 -8.22
CA SER A 13 3.64 7.43 -8.50
C SER A 13 3.74 5.95 -8.14
N VAL A 14 2.83 5.42 -7.31
CA VAL A 14 2.79 3.98 -6.98
C VAL A 14 2.54 3.12 -8.21
N ALA A 15 1.97 3.66 -9.30
CA ALA A 15 1.88 2.94 -10.57
C ALA A 15 3.25 2.46 -11.11
N GLY A 16 4.34 3.17 -10.78
CA GLY A 16 5.72 2.79 -11.14
C GLY A 16 6.39 1.82 -10.16
N LEU A 17 5.72 1.44 -9.06
CA LEU A 17 6.29 0.59 -8.02
C LEU A 17 6.82 -0.77 -8.53
N PRO A 18 6.18 -1.47 -9.49
CA PRO A 18 6.71 -2.73 -10.03
C PRO A 18 8.12 -2.61 -10.62
N ALA A 19 8.35 -1.57 -11.42
CA ALA A 19 9.65 -1.32 -12.03
C ALA A 19 10.71 -1.02 -10.96
N TYR A 20 10.34 -0.23 -9.96
CA TYR A 20 11.23 0.10 -8.85
C TYR A 20 11.62 -1.12 -8.01
N VAL A 21 10.66 -2.00 -7.69
CA VAL A 21 10.92 -3.25 -6.95
C VAL A 21 11.85 -4.16 -7.75
N ASN A 22 11.61 -4.33 -9.06
CA ASN A 22 12.49 -5.14 -9.90
C ASN A 22 13.93 -4.60 -9.93
N ALA A 23 14.11 -3.29 -10.07
CA ALA A 23 15.43 -2.66 -10.05
C ALA A 23 16.15 -2.91 -8.72
N LEU A 24 15.47 -2.69 -7.58
CA LEU A 24 16.05 -2.95 -6.25
C LEU A 24 16.49 -4.41 -6.07
N ARG A 25 15.71 -5.37 -6.58
CA ARG A 25 16.05 -6.80 -6.47
C ARG A 25 17.31 -7.13 -7.24
N LEU A 26 17.43 -6.61 -8.46
CA LEU A 26 18.55 -6.89 -9.36
C LEU A 26 19.82 -6.15 -8.92
N ASP A 27 19.72 -4.87 -8.58
CA ASP A 27 20.87 -4.02 -8.32
C ASP A 27 21.48 -4.27 -6.93
N LEU A 28 20.66 -4.68 -5.95
CA LEU A 28 21.09 -4.83 -4.55
C LEU A 28 21.13 -6.27 -4.05
N ASP A 29 20.85 -7.26 -4.91
CA ASP A 29 20.69 -8.67 -4.53
C ASP A 29 19.78 -8.80 -3.27
N ALA A 30 18.60 -8.20 -3.36
CA ALA A 30 17.74 -7.96 -2.21
C ALA A 30 16.42 -8.75 -2.25
N THR A 31 16.00 -9.22 -1.08
CA THR A 31 14.63 -9.66 -0.82
C THR A 31 13.79 -8.44 -0.47
N VAL A 32 12.73 -8.16 -1.25
CA VAL A 32 11.91 -6.96 -1.11
C VAL A 32 10.54 -7.30 -0.56
N THR A 33 10.23 -6.75 0.62
CA THR A 33 8.89 -6.74 1.20
C THR A 33 8.25 -5.38 0.98
N VAL A 34 7.02 -5.36 0.46
CA VAL A 34 6.25 -4.12 0.26
C VAL A 34 5.15 -4.03 1.30
N VAL A 35 5.02 -2.87 1.94
CA VAL A 35 3.87 -2.53 2.81
C VAL A 35 3.01 -1.49 2.10
N MET A 36 1.74 -1.78 1.87
CA MET A 36 0.83 -0.88 1.16
C MET A 36 -0.24 -0.31 2.10
N THR A 37 -0.48 1.00 1.99
CA THR A 37 -1.64 1.64 2.62
C THR A 37 -2.92 1.30 1.87
N ARG A 38 -4.08 1.54 2.50
CA ARG A 38 -5.39 1.44 1.82
C ARG A 38 -5.45 2.31 0.57
N SER A 39 -5.00 3.56 0.66
CA SER A 39 -5.07 4.50 -0.46
C SER A 39 -4.14 4.12 -1.62
N ALA A 40 -2.97 3.50 -1.35
CA ALA A 40 -2.08 3.01 -2.39
C ALA A 40 -2.76 1.96 -3.30
N ARG A 41 -3.59 1.10 -2.69
CA ARG A 41 -4.33 0.03 -3.37
C ARG A 41 -5.39 0.55 -4.34
N LEU A 42 -5.82 1.81 -4.19
CA LEU A 42 -6.72 2.46 -5.15
C LEU A 42 -6.02 2.77 -6.48
N PHE A 43 -4.69 2.94 -6.47
CA PHE A 43 -3.90 3.21 -7.67
C PHE A 43 -3.31 1.93 -8.28
N LEU A 44 -2.87 1.00 -7.43
CA LEU A 44 -2.26 -0.25 -7.86
C LEU A 44 -2.68 -1.40 -6.92
N PRO A 45 -3.38 -2.43 -7.41
CA PRO A 45 -3.75 -3.59 -6.60
C PRO A 45 -2.52 -4.31 -6.04
N GLU A 46 -2.62 -4.76 -4.79
CA GLU A 46 -1.54 -5.48 -4.11
C GLU A 46 -1.13 -6.78 -4.81
N GLN A 47 -2.07 -7.42 -5.54
CA GLN A 47 -1.84 -8.64 -6.31
C GLN A 47 -0.86 -8.38 -7.44
N THR A 48 -0.94 -7.20 -8.08
CA THR A 48 0.00 -6.80 -9.13
C THR A 48 1.40 -6.62 -8.54
N VAL A 49 1.50 -5.98 -7.37
CA VAL A 49 2.80 -5.81 -6.69
C VAL A 49 3.40 -7.15 -6.26
N ALA A 50 2.57 -8.12 -5.87
CA ALA A 50 3.00 -9.45 -5.45
C ALA A 50 3.62 -10.28 -6.59
N LEU A 51 3.43 -9.91 -7.85
CA LEU A 51 4.13 -10.51 -8.99
C LEU A 51 5.62 -10.13 -9.03
N HIS A 52 5.99 -9.03 -8.38
CA HIS A 52 7.34 -8.45 -8.42
C HIS A 52 8.06 -8.51 -7.07
N ALA A 53 7.32 -8.33 -5.98
CA ALA A 53 7.86 -8.37 -4.62
C ALA A 53 7.88 -9.79 -4.06
N ASP A 54 8.79 -10.06 -3.11
CA ASP A 54 8.82 -11.35 -2.40
C ASP A 54 7.63 -11.50 -1.45
N ARG A 55 7.20 -10.38 -0.88
CA ARG A 55 6.09 -10.32 0.04
C ARG A 55 5.40 -8.98 -0.06
N VAL A 56 4.07 -9.01 -0.03
CA VAL A 56 3.25 -7.81 0.11
C VAL A 56 2.44 -7.91 1.39
N VAL A 57 2.53 -6.88 2.22
CA VAL A 57 1.79 -6.73 3.47
C VAL A 57 0.83 -5.57 3.30
N THR A 58 -0.45 -5.82 3.53
CA THR A 58 -1.47 -4.78 3.53
C THR A 58 -2.00 -4.63 4.94
N ALA A 59 -2.30 -3.39 5.34
CA ALA A 59 -3.01 -3.18 6.59
C ALA A 59 -4.45 -3.68 6.43
N GLN A 60 -4.80 -4.75 7.15
CA GLN A 60 -6.19 -5.15 7.40
C GLN A 60 -6.71 -4.32 8.58
N GLY A 61 -6.73 -3.00 8.41
CA GLY A 61 -7.36 -2.09 9.37
C GLY A 61 -8.86 -2.02 9.13
N PRO A 62 -9.67 -1.59 10.12
CA PRO A 62 -11.12 -1.42 9.96
C PRO A 62 -11.40 -0.64 8.67
N SER A 63 -12.47 -1.01 7.95
CA SER A 63 -12.94 -0.21 6.82
C SER A 63 -13.01 1.25 7.26
N LEU A 64 -12.60 2.19 6.39
CA LEU A 64 -12.87 3.59 6.66
C LEU A 64 -14.39 3.67 6.86
N PRO A 65 -14.87 4.34 7.91
CA PRO A 65 -16.29 4.54 8.08
C PRO A 65 -16.85 5.08 6.77
N SER A 66 -17.93 4.47 6.31
CA SER A 66 -18.68 4.93 5.15
C SER A 66 -19.00 6.42 5.31
N PRO A 67 -19.20 7.16 4.21
CA PRO A 67 -19.58 8.56 4.29
C PRO A 67 -20.81 8.80 5.19
N ALA A 68 -21.71 7.81 5.28
CA ALA A 68 -22.86 7.83 6.17
C ALA A 68 -22.46 7.73 7.66
N GLU A 69 -21.52 6.84 8.00
CA GLU A 69 -20.99 6.70 9.36
C GLU A 69 -20.18 7.95 9.79
N VAL A 70 -19.44 8.55 8.86
CA VAL A 70 -18.75 9.83 9.12
C VAL A 70 -19.75 10.97 9.34
N ALA A 71 -20.79 11.05 8.50
CA ALA A 71 -21.84 12.05 8.66
C ALA A 71 -22.62 11.89 9.98
N ALA A 72 -22.91 10.65 10.38
CA ALA A 72 -23.58 10.35 11.65
C ALA A 72 -22.71 10.75 12.85
N ALA A 73 -21.43 10.38 12.86
CA ALA A 73 -20.49 10.73 13.93
C ALA A 73 -20.27 12.25 14.05
N THR A 74 -20.26 12.97 12.92
CA THR A 74 -20.13 14.43 12.90
C THR A 74 -21.39 15.10 13.48
N LYS A 75 -22.57 14.51 13.25
CA LYS A 75 -23.84 15.02 13.77
C LYS A 75 -23.97 14.84 15.30
N GLU A 76 -23.46 13.74 15.86
CA GLU A 76 -23.40 13.54 17.31
C GLU A 76 -22.42 14.50 18.02
N ALA A 77 -21.31 14.86 17.37
CA ALA A 77 -20.30 15.74 17.97
C ALA A 77 -20.69 17.23 18.01
N LEU A 78 -21.74 17.63 17.28
CA LEU A 78 -22.20 19.02 17.13
C LEU A 78 -23.57 19.28 17.78
N GLY A 79 -24.16 18.28 18.44
CA GLY A 79 -25.42 18.39 19.21
C GLY A 79 -25.15 18.48 20.70
#